data_AF-A0A3P9Q1A7-F1
#
_entry.id   AF-A0A3P9Q1A7-F1
#
_cell.length_a   1.000
_cell.length_b   1.000
_cell.length_c   1.000
_cell.angle_alpha   90.00
_cell.angle_beta   90.00
_cell.angle_gamma   90.00
#
_symmetry.space_group_name_H-M   'P 1'
#
loop_
_entity.id
_entity.type
_entity.pdbx_description
1 polymer ?
#
loop_
_entity_poly.entity_id
_entity_poly.type
_entity_poly.pdbx_seq_one_letter_code
_entity_poly.pdbx_strand_id
1 'polypeptide(L)'
;MTNMATCIIRRLFSLCSSRSVNVSPPLGNLSCIIFKLTNSTLSKLYYGTRGSDSSEVLSTKAEVRFHVYTADWIPKDVRQKIVEKNKTRINKSGELLVTSEVSRSQQRNLLDCIQKISAIVAEANKRPREPSDEDVALRAARIEKRNQERLRQKKILSSVKNSRRVDFD
;
A
#
# COMPACT_ATOMS: atom_id res chain seq x y z
N MET A 1 1.67 33.56 33.46
CA MET A 1 0.30 33.10 33.11
C MET A 1 0.42 31.91 32.17
N THR A 2 0.75 30.75 32.73
CA THR A 2 0.95 29.49 32.00
C THR A 2 -0.41 28.83 31.80
N ASN A 3 -0.84 28.81 30.54
CA ASN A 3 -2.16 28.39 30.09
C ASN A 3 -2.51 26.95 30.53
N MET A 4 -3.72 26.83 31.06
CA MET A 4 -4.48 25.67 31.54
C MET A 4 -4.71 24.53 30.52
N ALA A 5 -3.91 24.42 29.46
CA ALA A 5 -4.15 23.51 28.34
C ALA A 5 -3.27 22.24 28.32
N THR A 6 -2.46 21.99 29.36
CA THR A 6 -1.55 20.82 29.43
C THR A 6 -2.03 19.67 30.33
N CYS A 7 -3.21 19.78 30.96
CA CYS A 7 -3.64 18.82 31.99
C CYS A 7 -4.58 17.69 31.52
N ILE A 8 -5.04 17.68 30.25
CA ILE A 8 -5.97 16.63 29.76
C ILE A 8 -5.23 15.43 29.13
N ILE A 9 -3.97 15.58 28.71
CA ILE A 9 -3.25 14.54 27.94
C ILE A 9 -2.51 13.51 28.83
N ARG A 10 -2.40 13.74 30.15
CA ARG A 10 -1.60 12.89 31.05
C ARG A 10 -2.35 11.79 31.83
N ARG A 11 -3.68 11.61 31.61
CA ARG A 11 -4.49 10.67 32.42
C ARG A 11 -4.98 9.40 31.70
N LEU A 12 -4.44 9.08 30.52
CA LEU A 12 -4.71 7.82 29.79
C LEU A 12 -3.45 6.97 29.58
N PHE A 13 -2.43 7.14 30.42
CA PHE A 13 -1.13 6.45 30.26
C PHE A 13 -0.91 5.27 31.24
N SER A 14 -1.93 4.82 31.97
CA SER A 14 -1.75 3.90 33.11
C SER A 14 -2.33 2.48 32.97
N LEU A 15 -2.84 2.05 31.80
CA LEU A 15 -3.47 0.72 31.68
C LEU A 15 -3.15 -0.03 30.38
N CYS A 16 -1.91 0.00 29.92
CA CYS A 16 -1.48 -0.97 28.89
C CYS A 16 0.00 -1.34 29.05
N SER A 17 0.34 -1.78 30.26
CA SER A 17 1.51 -2.62 30.49
C SER A 17 0.99 -3.98 30.97
N SER A 18 1.51 -5.07 30.41
CA SER A 18 1.27 -6.48 30.77
C SER A 18 0.27 -7.27 29.90
N ARG A 19 0.70 -7.69 28.70
CA ARG A 19 0.74 -9.13 28.31
C ARG A 19 1.19 -9.26 26.86
N SER A 20 2.23 -10.05 26.67
CA SER A 20 2.60 -10.68 25.40
C SER A 20 1.47 -11.63 24.97
N VAL A 21 0.51 -11.10 24.23
CA VAL A 21 -0.40 -11.91 23.42
C VAL A 21 -0.14 -11.54 21.98
N ASN A 22 0.18 -12.54 21.16
CA ASN A 22 0.19 -12.48 19.70
C ASN A 22 -1.24 -12.25 19.18
N VAL A 23 -1.86 -11.14 19.58
CA VAL A 23 -3.07 -10.63 18.97
C VAL A 23 -2.61 -9.63 17.93
N SER A 24 -2.87 -9.93 16.66
CA SER A 24 -2.76 -8.93 15.60
C SER A 24 -3.43 -7.64 16.10
N PRO A 25 -2.70 -6.52 16.22
CA PRO A 25 -3.26 -5.34 16.87
C PRO A 25 -4.53 -4.94 16.10
N PRO A 26 -5.68 -4.77 16.80
CA PRO A 26 -6.87 -4.23 16.15
C PRO A 26 -6.44 -2.90 15.57
N LEU A 27 -6.59 -2.77 14.24
CA LEU A 27 -6.16 -1.63 13.44
C LEU A 27 -6.30 -0.36 14.26
N GLY A 28 -5.17 0.08 14.83
CA GLY A 28 -5.17 1.13 15.83
C GLY A 28 -5.82 2.33 15.21
N ASN A 29 -6.85 2.86 15.88
CA ASN A 29 -7.59 4.06 15.49
C ASN A 29 -6.69 5.03 14.73
N LEU A 30 -7.19 5.63 13.64
CA LEU A 30 -6.43 6.59 12.80
C LEU A 30 -5.63 7.60 13.63
N SER A 31 -6.09 7.95 14.84
CA SER A 31 -5.38 8.74 15.84
C SER A 31 -3.99 8.24 16.24
N CYS A 32 -3.77 6.93 16.37
CA CYS A 32 -2.47 6.33 16.72
C CYS A 32 -1.48 6.43 15.55
N ILE A 33 -1.96 6.20 14.32
CA ILE A 33 -1.16 6.34 13.09
C ILE A 33 -0.77 7.81 12.90
N ILE A 34 -1.71 8.74 13.10
CA ILE A 34 -1.45 10.18 13.06
C ILE A 34 -0.36 10.56 14.07
N PHE A 35 -0.51 10.18 15.35
CA PHE A 35 0.43 10.55 16.41
C PHE A 35 1.84 10.01 16.17
N LYS A 36 1.98 8.81 15.59
CA LYS A 36 3.27 8.21 15.27
C LYS A 36 3.89 8.81 13.99
N LEU A 37 3.09 9.14 12.98
CA LEU A 37 3.55 9.82 11.76
C LEU A 37 3.82 11.31 11.95
N THR A 38 3.35 11.94 13.03
CA THR A 38 3.65 13.35 13.33
C THR A 38 4.78 13.51 14.34
N ASN A 39 4.99 12.54 15.23
CA ASN A 39 6.08 12.58 16.24
C ASN A 39 7.29 11.71 15.89
N SER A 40 7.26 10.90 14.82
CA SER A 40 8.45 10.20 14.38
C SER A 40 9.39 11.15 13.65
N THR A 41 10.66 11.19 14.06
CA THR A 41 11.75 11.91 13.36
C THR A 41 12.01 11.41 11.93
N LEU A 42 11.31 10.34 11.52
CA LEU A 42 11.52 9.60 10.28
C LEU A 42 10.46 9.87 9.21
N SER A 43 9.42 10.64 9.55
CA SER A 43 8.37 11.06 8.63
C SER A 43 8.60 12.51 8.23
N LYS A 44 8.81 12.75 6.94
CA LYS A 44 8.94 14.09 6.38
C LYS A 44 7.65 14.48 5.69
N LEU A 45 7.13 15.64 6.08
CA LEU A 45 6.01 16.30 5.44
C LEU A 45 6.54 17.35 4.48
N TYR A 46 6.23 17.18 3.21
CA TYR A 46 6.55 18.15 2.17
C TYR A 46 5.26 18.79 1.69
N TYR A 47 5.28 20.11 1.58
CA TYR A 47 4.23 20.85 0.90
C TYR A 47 4.79 21.32 -0.43
N GLY A 48 4.09 20.99 -1.52
CA GLY A 48 4.50 21.33 -2.88
C GLY A 48 3.64 22.44 -3.50
N THR A 49 4.28 23.29 -4.27
CA THR A 49 3.61 24.29 -5.10
C THR A 49 3.37 23.72 -6.49
N ARG A 50 2.15 23.90 -7.02
CA ARG A 50 1.82 23.55 -8.41
C ARG A 50 2.17 24.77 -9.27
N GLY A 51 3.09 24.60 -10.23
CA GLY A 51 3.77 25.66 -10.98
C GLY A 51 3.02 26.98 -11.16
N SER A 52 3.54 28.03 -10.54
CA SER A 52 3.24 29.43 -10.84
C SER A 52 4.28 30.33 -10.18
N ASP A 53 4.86 31.26 -10.93
CA ASP A 53 5.96 32.16 -10.53
C ASP A 53 5.51 33.35 -9.67
N SER A 54 4.35 33.26 -9.00
CA SER A 54 3.78 34.36 -8.21
C SER A 54 4.15 34.30 -6.72
N SER A 55 4.17 35.46 -6.07
CA SER A 55 4.65 35.66 -4.70
C SER A 55 3.72 35.10 -3.61
N GLU A 56 2.48 34.76 -3.96
CA GLU A 56 1.39 34.39 -3.03
C GLU A 56 0.84 32.97 -3.28
N VAL A 57 1.68 32.06 -3.79
CA VAL A 57 1.19 30.72 -4.13
C VAL A 57 1.10 29.85 -2.87
N LEU A 58 -0.13 29.58 -2.44
CA LEU A 58 -0.38 28.61 -1.37
C LEU A 58 0.04 27.22 -1.83
N SER A 59 1.04 26.66 -1.16
CA SER A 59 1.50 25.29 -1.35
C SER A 59 0.45 24.31 -0.83
N THR A 60 -0.49 23.90 -1.69
CA THR A 60 -1.64 23.07 -1.29
C THR A 60 -1.36 21.57 -1.32
N LYS A 61 -0.41 21.11 -2.16
CA LYS A 61 -0.04 19.68 -2.25
C LYS A 61 0.56 19.22 -0.94
N ALA A 62 0.10 18.07 -0.44
CA ALA A 62 0.70 17.40 0.70
C ALA A 62 1.40 16.11 0.25
N GLU A 63 2.64 15.94 0.69
CA GLU A 63 3.46 14.76 0.44
C GLU A 63 4.00 14.23 1.77
N VAL A 64 3.76 12.94 2.02
CA VAL A 64 4.21 12.23 3.20
C VAL A 64 5.21 11.17 2.77
N ARG A 65 6.41 11.23 3.34
CA ARG A 65 7.46 10.23 3.15
C ARG A 65 7.85 9.65 4.49
N PHE A 66 7.88 8.32 4.59
CA PHE A 66 8.41 7.65 5.77
C PHE A 66 9.13 6.36 5.40
N HIS A 67 10.13 6.00 6.20
CA HIS A 67 10.91 4.78 6.01
C HIS A 67 10.13 3.55 6.50
N VAL A 68 9.84 2.60 5.61
CA VAL A 68 9.01 1.44 5.96
C VAL A 68 9.76 0.49 6.89
N TYR A 69 11.05 0.24 6.65
CA TYR A 69 11.80 -0.74 7.46
C TYR A 69 12.06 -0.30 8.90
N THR A 70 12.25 1.00 9.17
CA THR A 70 12.52 1.54 10.51
C THR A 70 11.24 1.79 11.33
N ALA A 71 10.06 1.59 10.72
CA ALA A 71 8.79 1.80 11.40
C ALA A 71 8.47 0.65 12.39
N ASP A 72 8.78 0.86 13.67
CA ASP A 72 8.55 -0.14 14.74
C ASP A 72 7.09 -0.43 15.04
N TRP A 73 6.19 0.51 14.73
CA TRP A 73 4.75 0.37 14.91
C TRP A 73 4.10 -0.55 13.88
N ILE A 74 4.84 -0.97 12.83
CA ILE A 74 4.37 -1.94 11.83
C ILE A 74 5.06 -3.29 12.07
N PRO A 75 4.31 -4.41 12.20
CA PRO A 75 4.92 -5.72 12.32
C PRO A 75 5.74 -6.06 11.06
N LYS A 76 6.82 -6.85 11.24
CA LYS A 76 7.78 -7.17 10.17
C LYS A 76 7.10 -7.81 8.95
N ASP A 77 6.15 -8.70 9.17
CA ASP A 77 5.40 -9.37 8.09
C ASP A 77 4.62 -8.38 7.23
N VAL A 78 4.01 -7.37 7.87
CA VAL A 78 3.24 -6.34 7.16
C VAL A 78 4.19 -5.37 6.44
N ARG A 79 5.35 -5.04 7.03
CA ARG A 79 6.39 -4.25 6.35
C ARG A 79 6.81 -4.90 5.03
N GLN A 80 7.11 -6.20 5.06
CA GLN A 80 7.49 -6.93 3.85
C GLN A 80 6.37 -6.93 2.80
N LYS A 81 5.12 -7.19 3.20
CA LYS A 81 3.97 -7.13 2.28
C LYS A 81 3.75 -5.73 1.69
N ILE A 82 3.94 -4.67 2.48
CA ILE A 82 3.84 -3.29 1.99
C ILE A 82 4.90 -3.05 0.91
N VAL A 83 6.14 -3.49 1.15
CA VAL A 83 7.23 -3.39 0.18
C VAL A 83 6.91 -4.18 -1.09
N GLU A 84 6.40 -5.39 -0.96
CA GLU A 84 6.05 -6.25 -2.09
C GLU A 84 4.91 -5.69 -2.94
N LYS A 85 3.86 -5.16 -2.30
CA LYS A 85 2.68 -4.60 -2.99
C LYS A 85 2.93 -3.20 -3.58
N ASN A 86 3.72 -2.36 -2.92
CA ASN A 86 3.90 -0.95 -3.27
C ASN A 86 5.30 -0.62 -3.83
N LYS A 87 5.92 -1.57 -4.56
CA LYS A 87 7.27 -1.40 -5.12
C LYS A 87 7.43 -0.14 -5.97
N THR A 88 6.38 0.26 -6.70
CA THR A 88 6.39 1.46 -7.56
C THR A 88 6.43 2.77 -6.79
N ARG A 89 6.02 2.77 -5.51
CA ARG A 89 5.91 3.97 -4.68
C ARG A 89 7.04 4.08 -3.66
N ILE A 90 7.99 3.15 -3.68
CA ILE A 90 9.09 3.06 -2.73
C ILE A 90 10.38 3.51 -3.42
N ASN A 91 11.13 4.38 -2.75
CA ASN A 91 12.45 4.83 -3.21
C ASN A 91 13.52 3.78 -2.93
N LYS A 92 14.70 3.93 -3.57
CA LYS A 92 15.88 3.07 -3.33
C LYS A 92 16.27 2.99 -1.85
N SER A 93 16.01 4.05 -1.09
CA SER A 93 16.27 4.13 0.35
C SER A 93 15.19 3.46 1.21
N GLY A 94 14.17 2.80 0.64
CA GLY A 94 13.11 2.14 1.42
C GLY A 94 12.06 3.09 2.01
N GLU A 95 11.95 4.31 1.47
CA GLU A 95 10.94 5.29 1.85
C GLU A 95 9.67 5.14 0.99
N LEU A 96 8.51 5.05 1.62
CA LEU A 96 7.21 5.04 0.95
C LEU A 96 6.73 6.47 0.71
N LEU A 97 6.38 6.78 -0.54
CA LEU A 97 5.88 8.08 -0.97
C LEU A 97 4.35 8.08 -1.11
N VAL A 98 3.68 9.00 -0.42
CA VAL A 98 2.23 9.24 -0.53
C VAL A 98 1.95 10.72 -0.76
N THR A 99 1.24 11.02 -1.85
CA THR A 99 0.87 12.39 -2.23
C THR A 99 -0.65 12.56 -2.31
N SER A 100 -1.12 13.78 -2.02
CA SER A 100 -2.50 14.20 -2.22
C SER A 100 -2.60 15.66 -2.63
N GLU A 101 -3.49 15.91 -3.60
CA GLU A 101 -3.79 17.21 -4.20
C GLU A 101 -5.31 17.39 -4.39
N VAL A 102 -6.12 16.74 -3.54
CA VAL A 102 -7.58 16.67 -3.72
C VAL A 102 -8.27 18.01 -3.44
N SER A 103 -7.76 18.78 -2.49
CA SER A 103 -8.37 20.03 -2.02
C SER A 103 -7.39 21.20 -2.08
N ARG A 104 -7.91 22.43 -1.97
CA ARG A 104 -7.11 23.64 -1.77
C ARG A 104 -6.60 23.79 -0.32
N SER A 105 -7.10 22.97 0.62
CA SER A 105 -6.66 23.00 2.02
C SER A 105 -5.54 21.98 2.28
N GLN A 106 -4.43 22.46 2.84
CA GLN A 106 -3.28 21.63 3.24
C GLN A 106 -3.67 20.56 4.27
N GLN A 107 -4.46 20.92 5.28
CA GLN A 107 -4.90 19.99 6.33
C GLN A 107 -5.74 18.85 5.74
N ARG A 108 -6.62 19.16 4.78
CA ARG A 108 -7.46 18.16 4.14
C ARG A 108 -6.64 17.18 3.30
N ASN A 109 -5.63 17.68 2.58
CA ASN A 109 -4.72 16.85 1.80
C ASN A 109 -3.82 15.99 2.70
N LEU A 110 -3.40 16.50 3.85
CA LEU A 110 -2.68 15.72 4.85
C LEU A 110 -3.52 14.56 5.39
N LEU A 111 -4.77 14.83 5.78
CA LEU A 111 -5.69 13.79 6.26
C LEU A 111 -5.94 12.72 5.19
N ASP A 112 -6.08 13.11 3.93
CA ASP A 112 -6.21 12.16 2.81
C ASP A 112 -4.95 11.29 2.63
N CYS A 113 -3.74 11.87 2.73
CA CYS A 113 -2.50 11.10 2.73
C CYS A 113 -2.46 10.07 3.87
N ILE A 114 -2.90 10.44 5.06
CA ILE A 114 -2.95 9.54 6.22
C ILE A 114 -3.98 8.42 6.00
N GLN A 115 -5.15 8.74 5.46
CA GLN A 115 -6.16 7.75 5.11
C GLN A 115 -5.64 6.75 4.08
N LYS A 116 -4.93 7.23 3.05
CA LYS A 116 -4.26 6.37 2.06
C LYS A 116 -3.22 5.45 2.72
N ILE A 117 -2.42 5.95 3.65
CA ILE A 117 -1.45 5.14 4.40
C ILE A 117 -2.18 4.06 5.21
N SER A 118 -3.24 4.43 5.92
CA SER A 118 -4.06 3.47 6.67
C SER A 118 -4.66 2.39 5.79
N ALA A 119 -5.15 2.76 4.60
CA ALA A 119 -5.69 1.80 3.63
C ALA A 119 -4.61 0.83 3.14
N ILE A 120 -3.41 1.32 2.82
CA ILE A 120 -2.26 0.48 2.42
C ILE A 120 -1.90 -0.52 3.51
N VAL A 121 -1.82 -0.07 4.76
CA VAL A 121 -1.51 -0.94 5.91
C VAL A 121 -2.61 -1.97 6.13
N ALA A 122 -3.89 -1.56 6.04
CA ALA A 122 -5.03 -2.48 6.17
C ALA A 122 -5.02 -3.55 5.06
N GLU A 123 -4.73 -3.16 3.82
CA GLU A 123 -4.66 -4.07 2.68
C GLU A 123 -3.46 -5.04 2.77
N ALA A 124 -2.34 -4.60 3.35
CA ALA A 124 -1.20 -5.47 3.61
C ALA A 124 -1.45 -6.43 4.79
N ASN A 125 -2.25 -5.99 5.77
CA ASN A 125 -2.65 -6.84 6.89
C ASN A 125 -3.72 -7.86 6.51
N LYS A 126 -4.54 -7.58 5.48
CA LYS A 126 -5.55 -8.52 4.98
C LYS A 126 -4.87 -9.83 4.58
N ARG A 127 -5.21 -10.90 5.29
CA ARG A 127 -4.72 -12.25 4.98
C ARG A 127 -5.29 -12.67 3.62
N PRO A 128 -4.48 -13.26 2.72
CA PRO A 128 -5.00 -13.83 1.49
C PRO A 128 -6.08 -14.84 1.87
N ARG A 129 -7.25 -14.72 1.24
CA ARG A 129 -8.32 -15.69 1.43
C ARG A 129 -7.84 -17.02 0.86
N GLU A 130 -7.97 -18.09 1.64
CA GLU A 130 -7.77 -19.43 1.11
C GLU A 130 -8.77 -19.65 -0.02
N PRO A 131 -8.32 -20.13 -1.19
CA PRO A 131 -9.22 -20.33 -2.32
C PRO A 131 -10.31 -21.34 -1.94
N SER A 132 -11.56 -21.03 -2.26
CA SER A 132 -12.66 -21.99 -2.12
C SER A 132 -12.44 -23.16 -3.10
N ASP A 133 -13.00 -24.33 -2.81
CA ASP A 133 -12.95 -25.48 -3.72
C ASP A 133 -13.51 -25.13 -5.11
N GLU A 134 -14.55 -24.29 -5.15
CA GLU A 134 -15.12 -23.74 -6.39
C GLU A 134 -14.11 -22.87 -7.16
N ASP A 135 -13.32 -22.04 -6.45
CA ASP A 135 -12.30 -21.19 -7.07
C ASP A 135 -11.17 -22.04 -7.68
N VAL A 136 -10.83 -23.15 -7.03
CA VAL A 136 -9.84 -24.12 -7.51
C VAL A 136 -10.36 -24.81 -8.77
N ALA A 137 -11.60 -25.29 -8.77
CA ALA A 137 -12.23 -25.92 -9.91
C ALA A 137 -12.32 -24.97 -11.12
N LEU A 138 -12.74 -23.72 -10.91
CA LEU A 138 -12.77 -22.69 -11.96
C LEU A 138 -11.38 -22.41 -12.53
N ARG A 139 -10.35 -22.38 -11.68
CA ARG A 139 -8.97 -22.18 -12.12
C ARG A 139 -8.48 -23.35 -12.97
N ALA A 140 -8.77 -24.59 -12.58
CA ALA A 140 -8.43 -25.79 -13.34
C ALA A 140 -9.10 -25.77 -14.72
N ALA A 141 -10.40 -25.48 -14.79
CA ALA A 141 -11.14 -25.38 -16.06
C ALA A 141 -10.57 -24.31 -16.99
N ARG A 142 -10.14 -23.16 -16.46
CA ARG A 142 -9.48 -22.10 -17.26
C ARG A 142 -8.14 -22.55 -17.83
N ILE A 143 -7.35 -23.30 -17.06
CA ILE A 143 -6.07 -23.85 -17.51
C ILE A 143 -6.29 -24.89 -18.61
N GLU A 144 -7.25 -25.78 -18.42
CA GLU A 144 -7.58 -26.81 -19.39
C GLU A 144 -8.04 -26.21 -20.71
N LYS A 145 -8.96 -25.23 -20.68
CA LYS A 145 -9.40 -24.50 -21.88
C LYS A 145 -8.24 -23.85 -22.62
N ARG A 146 -7.31 -23.21 -21.90
CA ARG A 146 -6.10 -22.62 -22.49
C ARG A 146 -5.20 -23.67 -23.14
N ASN A 147 -5.06 -24.85 -22.51
CA ASN A 147 -4.28 -25.95 -23.04
C ASN A 147 -4.89 -26.55 -24.30
N GLN A 148 -6.21 -26.74 -24.32
CA GLN A 148 -6.94 -27.22 -25.49
C GLN A 148 -6.78 -26.26 -26.67
N GLU A 149 -6.94 -24.96 -26.45
CA GLU A 149 -6.76 -23.94 -27.48
C GLU A 149 -5.32 -23.91 -28.02
N ARG A 150 -4.32 -23.98 -27.13
CA ARG A 150 -2.91 -24.10 -27.52
C ARG A 150 -2.65 -25.33 -28.40
N LEU A 151 -3.23 -26.49 -28.04
CA LEU A 151 -3.08 -27.73 -28.82
C LEU A 151 -3.79 -27.62 -30.17
N ARG A 152 -4.97 -27.00 -30.22
CA ARG A 152 -5.71 -26.75 -31.46
C ARG A 152 -4.90 -25.88 -32.41
N GLN A 153 -4.34 -24.78 -31.92
CA GLN A 153 -3.47 -23.90 -32.69
C GLN A 153 -2.22 -24.64 -33.19
N LYS A 154 -1.58 -25.46 -32.34
CA LYS A 154 -0.43 -26.28 -32.75
C LYS A 154 -0.78 -27.23 -33.89
N LYS A 155 -1.96 -27.89 -33.84
CA LYS A 155 -2.45 -28.80 -34.89
C LYS A 155 -2.72 -28.07 -36.21
N ILE A 156 -3.35 -26.89 -36.14
CA ILE A 156 -3.59 -26.06 -37.34
C ILE A 156 -2.25 -25.67 -37.97
N LEU A 157 -1.32 -25.15 -37.17
CA LEU A 157 -0.01 -24.74 -37.64
C LEU A 157 0.80 -25.91 -38.22
N SER A 158 0.73 -27.12 -37.64
CA SER A 158 1.41 -28.29 -38.20
C SER A 158 0.79 -28.73 -39.53
N SER A 159 -0.53 -28.72 -39.64
CA SER A 159 -1.24 -29.06 -40.88
C SER A 159 -0.86 -28.09 -42.01
N VAL A 160 -0.87 -26.78 -41.71
CA VAL A 160 -0.48 -25.73 -42.66
C VAL A 160 0.99 -25.83 -43.07
N LYS A 161 1.89 -26.25 -42.17
CA LYS A 161 3.30 -26.49 -42.53
C LYS A 161 3.45 -27.71 -43.43
N ASN A 162 2.71 -28.78 -43.15
CA ASN A 162 2.75 -29.99 -43.95
C ASN A 162 2.19 -29.75 -45.36
N SER A 163 1.11 -28.98 -45.50
CA SER A 163 0.53 -28.66 -46.81
C SER A 163 1.41 -27.77 -47.69
N ARG A 164 2.44 -27.13 -47.13
CA ARG A 164 3.41 -26.31 -47.88
C ARG A 164 4.67 -27.09 -48.26
N ARG A 165 4.80 -28.36 -47.86
CA ARG A 165 5.92 -29.18 -48.33
C ARG A 165 5.73 -29.42 -49.82
N VAL A 166 6.80 -29.14 -50.58
CA VAL A 166 6.91 -29.54 -51.97
C VAL A 166 7.66 -30.87 -51.94
N ASP A 167 7.02 -31.93 -52.42
CA ASP A 167 7.68 -33.22 -52.58
C ASP A 167 8.61 -33.12 -53.80
N PHE A 168 9.88 -33.42 -53.60
CA PHE A 168 10.85 -33.57 -54.68
C PHE A 168 10.97 -35.07 -54.95
N ASP A 169 10.32 -35.54 -56.01
CA ASP A 169 10.50 -36.88 -56.59
C ASP A 169 11.82 -36.98 -57.37
#